data_AF-A0A4Y2VH71-F1
#
_entry.id   AF-A0A4Y2VH71-F1
#
_cell.length_a   1.000
_cell.length_b   1.000
_cell.length_c   1.000
_cell.angle_alpha   90.00
_cell.angle_beta   90.00
_cell.angle_gamma   90.00
#
_symmetry.space_group_name_H-M   'P 1'
#
loop_
_entity.id
_entity.type
_entity.pdbx_description
1 polymer ?
#
loop_
_entity_poly.entity_id
_entity_poly.type
_entity_poly.pdbx_seq_one_letter_code
_entity_poly.pdbx_strand_id
1 'polypeptide(L)'
;MTLSLKYRALLVKLFYKNGDCAIITLKKFRKLKGLRNGSGSMTAFGLTKMIDKFEESGSFDMKCGRGRKAIASTSVEEVATALQEASSSALGTYGARGFSRTLDMPVSTVRKILRSILQCYPFKITYIQELVSADLPKRKVFDLQFLARVEVDNAWPWNILLTD
;
A
#
# COMPACT_ATOMS: atom_id res chain seq x y z
N MET A 1 -14.42 -13.49 -12.49
CA MET A 1 -13.95 -14.71 -11.81
C MET A 1 -12.67 -15.21 -12.48
N THR A 2 -11.59 -15.37 -11.73
CA THR A 2 -10.35 -15.98 -12.21
C THR A 2 -10.43 -17.50 -12.03
N LEU A 3 -10.47 -18.26 -13.12
CA LEU A 3 -10.40 -19.72 -13.05
C LEU A 3 -9.00 -20.16 -12.59
N SER A 4 -8.93 -21.12 -11.68
CA SER A 4 -7.66 -21.72 -11.27
C SER A 4 -6.99 -22.45 -12.45
N LEU A 5 -5.66 -22.54 -12.43
CA LEU A 5 -4.89 -23.24 -13.47
C LEU A 5 -5.36 -24.68 -13.69
N LYS A 6 -5.63 -25.41 -12.59
CA LYS A 6 -6.16 -26.78 -12.63
C LYS A 6 -7.46 -26.86 -13.43
N TYR A 7 -8.35 -25.87 -13.29
CA TYR A 7 -9.62 -25.85 -14.01
C TYR A 7 -9.48 -25.47 -15.47
N ARG A 8 -8.54 -24.58 -15.83
CA ARG A 8 -8.24 -24.24 -17.23
C ARG A 8 -7.70 -25.44 -18.00
N ALA A 9 -6.73 -26.16 -17.42
CA ALA A 9 -6.18 -27.37 -18.03
C ALA A 9 -7.26 -28.45 -18.25
N LEU A 10 -8.17 -28.61 -17.28
CA LEU A 10 -9.27 -29.58 -17.37
C LEU A 10 -10.27 -29.20 -18.48
N LEU A 11 -10.56 -27.90 -18.64
CA LEU A 11 -11.42 -27.38 -19.70
C LEU A 11 -10.83 -27.63 -21.09
N VAL A 12 -9.53 -27.37 -21.28
CA VAL A 12 -8.86 -27.63 -22.57
C VAL A 12 -8.81 -29.12 -22.88
N LYS A 13 -8.50 -29.97 -21.90
CA LYS A 13 -8.55 -31.42 -22.08
C LYS A 13 -9.95 -31.91 -22.49
N LEU A 14 -11.01 -31.33 -21.91
CA LEU A 14 -12.38 -31.68 -22.29
C LEU A 14 -12.74 -31.13 -23.67
N PHE A 15 -12.23 -29.96 -24.06
CA PHE A 15 -12.51 -29.35 -25.35
C PHE A 15 -12.10 -30.26 -26.51
N TYR A 16 -10.83 -30.66 -26.56
CA TYR A 16 -10.33 -31.55 -27.61
C TYR A 16 -10.97 -32.95 -27.58
N LYS A 17 -11.33 -33.46 -26.38
CA LYS A 17 -12.06 -34.74 -26.26
C LYS A 17 -13.49 -34.69 -26.80
N ASN A 18 -14.07 -33.51 -27.00
CA ASN A 18 -15.45 -33.34 -27.43
C ASN A 18 -15.56 -32.78 -28.86
N GLY A 19 -14.50 -32.84 -29.66
CA GLY A 19 -14.49 -32.33 -31.03
C GLY A 19 -14.68 -30.81 -31.10
N ASP A 20 -13.98 -30.08 -30.24
CA ASP A 20 -13.87 -28.61 -30.28
C ASP A 20 -15.19 -27.85 -30.08
N CYS A 21 -16.17 -28.51 -29.47
CA CYS A 21 -17.43 -27.86 -29.12
C CYS A 21 -17.38 -27.23 -27.72
N ALA A 22 -17.30 -25.89 -27.66
CA ALA A 22 -17.25 -25.13 -26.41
C ALA A 22 -18.50 -25.34 -25.53
N ILE A 23 -19.68 -25.43 -26.13
CA ILE A 23 -20.96 -25.58 -25.41
C ILE A 23 -21.03 -26.95 -24.70
N ILE A 24 -20.69 -28.03 -25.43
CA ILE A 24 -20.70 -29.39 -24.89
C ILE A 24 -19.66 -29.51 -23.76
N THR A 25 -18.48 -28.94 -23.99
CA THR A 25 -17.40 -28.90 -23.02
C THR A 25 -17.79 -28.21 -21.73
N LEU A 26 -18.41 -27.02 -21.80
CA LEU A 26 -18.92 -26.32 -20.63
C LEU A 26 -20.03 -27.10 -19.91
N LYS A 27 -20.95 -27.74 -20.66
CA LYS A 27 -21.98 -28.60 -20.05
C LYS A 27 -21.36 -29.76 -19.26
N LYS A 28 -20.36 -30.45 -19.82
CA LYS A 28 -19.64 -31.54 -19.14
C LYS A 28 -18.84 -31.04 -17.93
N PHE A 29 -18.15 -29.91 -18.08
CA PHE A 29 -17.39 -29.29 -16.99
C PHE A 29 -18.30 -28.90 -15.81
N ARG A 30 -19.48 -28.31 -16.08
CA ARG A 30 -20.46 -27.97 -15.04
C ARG A 30 -20.98 -29.21 -14.32
N LYS A 31 -21.29 -30.28 -15.05
CA LYS A 31 -21.70 -31.57 -14.46
C LYS A 31 -20.62 -32.13 -13.53
N LEU A 32 -19.37 -32.15 -13.98
CA LEU A 32 -18.23 -32.62 -13.19
C LEU A 32 -17.96 -31.79 -11.93
N LYS A 33 -18.34 -30.51 -11.94
CA LYS A 33 -18.11 -29.58 -10.83
C LYS A 33 -19.33 -29.28 -9.97
N GLY A 34 -20.50 -29.83 -10.30
CA GLY A 34 -21.75 -29.56 -9.58
C GLY A 34 -22.18 -28.08 -9.64
N LEU A 35 -21.81 -27.34 -10.68
CA LEU A 35 -22.11 -25.91 -10.79
C LEU A 35 -23.55 -25.66 -11.27
N ARG A 36 -24.28 -24.75 -10.61
CA ARG A 36 -25.64 -24.36 -10.99
C ARG A 36 -25.65 -23.65 -12.35
N ASN A 37 -26.65 -23.97 -13.18
CA ASN A 37 -26.88 -23.27 -14.44
C ASN A 37 -27.29 -21.81 -14.15
N GLY A 38 -26.52 -20.85 -14.68
CA GLY A 38 -26.87 -19.41 -14.66
C GLY A 38 -25.99 -18.51 -13.78
N SER A 39 -25.17 -19.04 -12.86
CA SER A 39 -24.38 -18.20 -11.94
C SER A 39 -22.94 -17.98 -12.44
N GLY A 40 -22.66 -16.81 -13.03
CA GLY A 40 -21.29 -16.27 -13.21
C GLY A 40 -20.24 -17.16 -13.91
N SER A 41 -20.66 -18.26 -14.52
CA SER A 41 -19.79 -19.28 -15.10
C SER A 41 -19.27 -18.84 -16.46
N MET A 42 -18.08 -19.30 -16.82
CA MET A 42 -17.45 -19.00 -18.11
C MET A 42 -18.41 -19.25 -19.28
N THR A 43 -18.49 -18.28 -20.19
CA THR A 43 -19.30 -18.34 -21.41
C THR A 43 -18.60 -19.17 -22.48
N ALA A 44 -19.35 -19.65 -23.48
CA ALA A 44 -18.77 -20.38 -24.61
C ALA A 44 -17.71 -19.54 -25.33
N PHE A 45 -17.99 -18.26 -25.54
CA PHE A 45 -17.05 -17.28 -26.06
C PHE A 45 -15.81 -17.07 -25.16
N GLY A 46 -16.00 -17.11 -23.84
CA GLY A 46 -14.88 -17.04 -22.89
C GLY A 46 -13.98 -18.28 -22.95
N LEU A 47 -14.56 -19.46 -23.23
CA LEU A 47 -13.81 -20.70 -23.42
C LEU A 47 -13.01 -20.67 -24.72
N THR A 48 -13.62 -20.30 -25.84
CA THR A 48 -12.91 -20.21 -27.13
C THR A 48 -11.73 -19.24 -27.03
N LYS A 49 -11.94 -18.03 -26.49
CA LYS A 49 -10.87 -17.05 -26.28
C LYS A 49 -9.76 -17.54 -25.34
N MET A 50 -10.04 -18.48 -24.45
CA MET A 50 -9.02 -19.11 -23.60
C MET A 50 -8.22 -20.14 -24.36
N ILE A 51 -8.87 -20.92 -25.24
CA ILE A 51 -8.24 -21.92 -26.09
C ILE A 51 -7.37 -21.24 -27.15
N ASP A 52 -7.87 -20.20 -27.82
CA ASP A 52 -7.10 -19.43 -28.80
C ASP A 52 -5.77 -18.94 -28.19
N LYS A 53 -5.83 -18.38 -26.97
CA LYS A 53 -4.62 -17.95 -26.24
C LYS A 53 -3.71 -19.11 -25.87
N PHE A 54 -4.27 -20.26 -25.55
CA PHE A 54 -3.49 -21.44 -25.24
C PHE A 54 -2.80 -21.99 -26.49
N GLU A 55 -3.47 -22.01 -27.64
CA GLU A 55 -2.89 -22.40 -28.93
C GLU A 55 -1.82 -21.40 -29.38
N GLU A 56 -2.02 -20.10 -29.16
CA GLU A 56 -1.05 -19.07 -29.48
C GLU A 56 0.20 -19.08 -28.57
N SER A 57 0.03 -19.32 -27.27
CA SER A 57 1.10 -19.10 -26.27
C SER A 57 1.58 -20.35 -25.55
N GLY A 58 0.88 -21.48 -25.69
CA GLY A 58 1.13 -22.72 -24.95
C GLY A 58 0.90 -22.62 -23.43
N SER A 59 0.42 -21.47 -22.93
CA SER A 59 0.33 -21.19 -21.49
C SER A 59 -1.09 -20.87 -21.04
N PHE A 60 -1.40 -21.30 -19.82
CA PHE A 60 -2.63 -20.93 -19.12
C PHE A 60 -2.46 -19.71 -18.21
N ASP A 61 -1.27 -19.11 -18.17
CA ASP A 61 -1.00 -17.99 -17.28
C ASP A 61 -1.81 -16.77 -17.69
N MET A 62 -2.41 -16.12 -16.68
CA MET A 62 -2.95 -14.79 -16.91
C MET A 62 -1.80 -13.83 -17.03
N LYS A 63 -1.64 -13.22 -18.20
CA LYS A 63 -0.81 -12.03 -18.34
C LYS A 63 -1.22 -11.04 -17.25
N CYS A 64 -0.24 -10.46 -16.56
CA CYS A 64 -0.49 -9.32 -15.69
C CYS A 64 -1.30 -8.29 -16.47
N GLY A 65 -2.38 -7.80 -15.86
CA GLY A 65 -3.20 -6.76 -16.47
C GLY A 65 -2.36 -5.52 -16.78
N ARG A 66 -2.90 -4.61 -17.60
CA ARG A 66 -2.28 -3.29 -17.82
C ARG A 66 -2.31 -2.51 -16.50
N GLY A 67 -1.26 -2.67 -15.71
CA GLY A 67 -1.11 -2.02 -14.41
C GLY A 67 -0.93 -0.52 -14.53
N ARG A 68 -1.09 0.19 -13.41
CA ARG A 68 -0.65 1.59 -13.33
C ARG A 68 0.87 1.64 -13.39
N LYS A 69 1.42 2.63 -14.08
CA LYS A 69 2.86 2.89 -14.09
C LYS A 69 3.34 3.15 -12.67
N ALA A 70 4.50 2.59 -12.33
CA ALA A 70 5.17 2.89 -11.08
C ALA A 70 5.57 4.37 -11.05
N ILE A 71 5.65 4.94 -9.85
CA ILE A 71 6.22 6.27 -9.65
C ILE A 71 7.74 6.14 -9.82
N ALA A 72 8.36 7.08 -10.54
CA ALA A 72 9.80 7.07 -10.76
C ALA A 72 10.55 7.28 -9.44
N SER A 73 11.64 6.53 -9.21
CA SER A 73 12.46 6.67 -8.00
C SER A 73 13.03 8.07 -7.83
N THR A 74 13.46 8.70 -8.93
CA THR A 74 13.95 10.08 -8.97
C THR A 74 12.96 11.06 -8.33
N SER A 75 11.69 10.93 -8.70
CA SER A 75 10.63 11.79 -8.16
C SER A 75 10.34 11.54 -6.67
N VAL A 76 10.61 10.34 -6.17
CA VAL A 76 10.50 10.03 -4.74
C VAL A 76 11.63 10.70 -3.98
N GLU A 77 12.85 10.61 -4.51
CA GLU A 77 14.05 11.23 -3.92
C GLU A 77 13.93 12.76 -3.88
N GLU A 78 13.50 13.40 -4.96
CA GLU A 78 13.28 14.85 -5.02
C GLU A 78 12.27 15.35 -3.98
N VAL A 79 11.18 14.60 -3.76
CA VAL A 79 10.19 14.95 -2.73
C VAL A 79 10.76 14.73 -1.33
N ALA A 80 11.59 13.70 -1.13
CA ALA A 80 12.21 13.41 0.16
C ALA A 80 13.26 14.46 0.54
N THR A 81 14.10 14.89 -0.40
CA THR A 81 15.10 15.94 -0.18
C THR A 81 14.43 17.28 0.10
N ALA A 82 13.46 17.67 -0.71
CA ALA A 82 12.70 18.90 -0.49
C ALA A 82 11.99 18.89 0.87
N LEU A 83 11.45 17.73 1.30
CA LEU A 83 10.83 17.59 2.62
C LEU A 83 11.83 17.80 3.75
N GLN A 84 13.04 17.24 3.62
CA GLN A 84 14.10 17.39 4.61
C GLN A 84 14.55 18.85 4.73
N GLU A 85 14.80 19.52 3.60
CA GLU A 85 15.15 20.95 3.55
C GLU A 85 14.05 21.81 4.16
N ALA A 86 12.79 21.58 3.78
CA ALA A 86 11.66 22.31 4.32
C ALA A 86 11.53 22.15 5.84
N SER A 87 11.79 20.95 6.38
CA SER A 87 11.72 20.69 7.83
C SER A 87 12.80 21.44 8.62
N SER A 88 13.96 21.69 8.01
CA SER A 88 15.06 22.46 8.62
C SER A 88 14.85 23.98 8.53
N SER A 89 13.89 24.44 7.73
CA SER A 89 13.60 25.85 7.54
C SER A 89 12.57 26.37 8.55
N ALA A 90 12.65 27.66 8.89
CA ALA A 90 11.69 28.31 9.81
C ALA A 90 10.23 28.33 9.28
N LEU A 91 10.00 27.97 8.02
CA LEU A 91 8.69 27.86 7.38
C LEU A 91 8.08 26.48 7.70
N GLY A 92 7.73 26.27 8.98
CA GLY A 92 7.32 24.99 9.57
C GLY A 92 6.03 24.34 9.04
N THR A 93 5.57 24.61 7.82
CA THR A 93 4.43 23.91 7.20
C THR A 93 4.51 23.91 5.67
N TYR A 94 5.28 22.99 5.09
CA TYR A 94 5.22 22.71 3.65
C TYR A 94 4.10 21.72 3.33
N GLY A 95 3.07 22.17 2.62
CA GLY A 95 1.99 21.32 2.15
C GLY A 95 2.31 20.61 0.84
N ALA A 96 1.56 19.55 0.50
CA ALA A 96 1.68 18.87 -0.80
C ALA A 96 1.54 19.81 -2.01
N ARG A 97 0.78 20.91 -1.85
CA ARG A 97 0.68 21.97 -2.87
C ARG A 97 1.96 22.81 -3.01
N GLY A 98 2.69 23.03 -1.91
CA GLY A 98 3.98 23.72 -1.93
C GLY A 98 5.01 22.91 -2.71
N PHE A 99 5.18 21.64 -2.32
CA PHE A 99 6.06 20.71 -3.04
C PHE A 99 5.70 20.54 -4.51
N SER A 100 4.40 20.47 -4.83
CA SER A 100 3.92 20.40 -6.22
C SER A 100 4.36 21.61 -7.05
N ARG A 101 4.33 22.82 -6.49
CA ARG A 101 4.78 24.04 -7.19
C ARG A 101 6.30 24.11 -7.34
N THR A 102 7.03 23.71 -6.30
CA THR A 102 8.50 23.76 -6.30
C THR A 102 9.12 22.73 -7.24
N LEU A 103 8.56 21.53 -7.29
CA LEU A 103 9.09 20.41 -8.09
C LEU A 103 8.38 20.25 -9.45
N ASP A 104 7.46 21.16 -9.80
CA ASP A 104 6.60 21.05 -10.99
C ASP A 104 5.93 19.66 -11.16
N MET A 105 5.44 19.12 -10.04
CA MET A 105 4.83 17.80 -9.98
C MET A 105 3.33 17.89 -9.74
N PRO A 106 2.51 16.97 -10.27
CA PRO A 106 1.10 16.90 -9.89
C PRO A 106 0.92 16.68 -8.38
N VAL A 107 0.03 17.46 -7.75
CA VAL A 107 -0.29 17.35 -6.31
C VAL A 107 -0.67 15.91 -5.90
N SER A 108 -1.32 15.17 -6.79
CA SER A 108 -1.72 13.77 -6.55
C SER A 108 -0.53 12.82 -6.46
N THR A 109 0.55 13.08 -7.21
CA THR A 109 1.80 12.32 -7.17
C THR A 109 2.54 12.61 -5.88
N VAL A 110 2.73 13.90 -5.55
CA VAL A 110 3.36 14.33 -4.29
C VAL A 110 2.62 13.74 -3.09
N ARG A 111 1.28 13.79 -3.08
CA ARG A 111 0.46 13.23 -1.99
C ARG A 111 0.61 11.71 -1.88
N LYS A 112 0.72 10.99 -2.99
CA LYS A 112 1.01 9.54 -2.98
C LYS A 112 2.40 9.27 -2.44
N ILE A 113 3.41 10.02 -2.87
CA ILE A 113 4.79 9.85 -2.40
C ILE A 113 4.84 10.07 -0.89
N LEU A 114 4.35 11.21 -0.40
CA LEU A 114 4.31 11.54 1.02
C LEU A 114 3.58 10.45 1.84
N ARG A 115 2.36 10.05 1.43
CA ARG A 115 1.54 9.15 2.25
C ARG A 115 1.89 7.67 2.11
N SER A 116 2.09 7.19 0.88
CA SER A 116 2.20 5.76 0.59
C SER A 116 3.62 5.23 0.50
N ILE A 117 4.60 6.12 0.24
CA ILE A 117 6.01 5.73 0.12
C ILE A 117 6.78 6.21 1.36
N LEU A 118 6.73 7.50 1.64
CA LEU A 118 7.46 8.12 2.77
C LEU A 118 6.73 7.98 4.12
N GLN A 119 5.47 7.56 4.12
CA GLN A 119 4.64 7.40 5.32
C GLN A 119 4.53 8.67 6.17
N CYS A 120 4.63 9.84 5.53
CA CYS A 120 4.41 11.15 6.15
C CYS A 120 2.92 11.46 6.18
N TYR A 121 2.34 11.40 7.37
CA TYR A 121 0.94 11.73 7.60
C TYR A 121 0.81 13.15 8.16
N PRO A 122 -0.20 13.92 7.72
CA PRO A 122 -0.48 15.20 8.34
C PRO A 122 -1.01 14.96 9.76
N PHE A 123 -0.31 15.50 10.76
CA PHE A 123 -0.76 15.56 12.13
C PHE A 123 -0.63 17.00 12.64
N LYS A 124 -1.43 17.36 13.64
CA LYS A 124 -1.40 18.69 14.25
C LYS A 124 -0.91 18.53 15.69
N ILE A 125 0.28 19.03 15.98
CA ILE A 125 0.77 19.18 17.36
C ILE A 125 0.41 20.60 17.80
N THR A 126 -0.33 20.71 18.89
CA THR A 126 -0.57 21.99 19.58
C THR A 126 0.42 22.13 20.71
N TYR A 127 1.13 23.25 20.75
CA TYR A 127 2.03 23.55 21.84
C TYR A 127 1.32 24.41 22.88
N ILE A 128 1.45 24.06 24.16
CA ILE A 128 0.71 24.71 25.25
C ILE A 128 1.42 26.01 25.70
N GLN A 129 2.75 26.05 25.66
CA GLN A 129 3.56 27.19 26.12
C GLN A 129 4.88 27.26 25.38
N GLU A 130 5.29 28.40 24.82
CA GLU A 130 6.59 28.54 24.17
C GLU A 130 7.77 28.39 25.15
N LEU A 131 8.65 27.42 24.92
CA LEU A 131 9.87 27.22 25.73
C LEU A 131 10.91 28.29 25.42
N VAL A 132 11.29 29.06 26.44
CA VAL A 132 12.45 29.95 26.33
C VAL A 132 13.72 29.09 26.26
N SER A 133 14.72 29.51 25.47
CA SER A 133 15.98 28.79 25.31
C SER A 133 16.69 28.49 26.64
N ALA A 134 16.52 29.35 27.65
CA ALA A 134 17.03 29.18 29.00
C ALA A 134 16.33 28.08 29.83
N ASP A 135 15.11 27.68 29.47
CA ASP A 135 14.36 26.64 30.18
C ASP A 135 14.77 25.23 29.74
N LEU A 136 15.25 25.09 28.51
CA LEU A 136 15.70 23.82 27.94
C LEU A 136 16.81 23.15 28.79
N PRO A 137 17.89 23.84 29.21
CA PRO A 137 18.89 23.22 30.09
C PRO A 137 18.33 22.92 31.49
N LYS A 138 17.45 23.77 32.05
CA LYS A 138 16.86 23.54 33.38
C LYS A 138 16.01 22.27 33.41
N ARG A 139 15.16 22.08 32.40
CA ARG A 139 14.32 20.88 32.27
C ARG A 139 15.17 19.63 32.05
N LYS A 140 16.18 19.69 31.18
CA LYS A 140 17.10 18.57 30.98
C LYS A 140 17.83 18.16 32.26
N VAL A 141 18.31 19.12 33.05
CA VAL A 141 19.00 18.81 34.31
C VAL A 141 18.04 18.15 35.30
N PHE A 142 16.81 18.65 35.42
CA PHE A 142 15.78 18.03 36.25
C PHE A 142 15.49 16.59 35.82
N ASP A 143 15.25 16.36 34.52
CA ASP A 143 14.96 15.03 33.98
C ASP A 143 16.08 14.04 34.25
N LEU A 144 17.35 14.46 34.06
CA LEU A 144 18.52 13.62 34.33
C LEU A 144 18.68 13.31 35.82
N GLN A 145 18.47 14.30 36.70
CA GLN A 145 18.51 14.09 38.15
C GLN A 145 17.39 13.16 38.62
N PHE A 146 16.19 13.32 38.06
CA PHE A 146 15.06 12.45 38.34
C PHE A 146 15.36 11.01 37.90
N LEU A 147 15.84 10.82 36.66
CA LEU A 147 16.18 9.51 36.12
C LEU A 147 17.25 8.79 36.96
N ALA A 148 18.32 9.49 37.36
CA ALA A 148 19.38 8.93 38.21
C ALA A 148 18.84 8.46 39.58
N ARG A 149 17.85 9.15 40.14
CA ARG A 149 17.20 8.73 41.39
C ARG A 149 16.32 7.50 41.21
N VAL A 150 15.58 7.41 40.10
CA VAL A 150 14.77 6.22 39.77
C VAL A 150 15.65 4.99 39.58
N GLU A 151 16.85 5.15 39.00
CA GLU A 151 17.79 4.05 38.81
C GLU A 151 18.35 3.52 40.14
N VAL A 152 18.56 4.40 41.13
CA VAL A 152 19.02 4.02 42.48
C VAL A 152 17.90 3.42 43.32
N ASP A 153 16.69 3.97 43.25
CA ASP A 153 15.51 3.48 43.95
C ASP A 153 14.28 3.54 43.03
N ASN A 154 13.91 2.39 42.48
CA ASN A 154 12.77 2.25 41.58
C ASN A 154 11.41 2.37 42.30
N ALA A 155 11.39 2.27 43.63
CA ALA A 155 10.19 2.43 44.44
C ALA A 155 9.92 3.91 44.75
N TRP A 156 10.95 4.76 44.66
CA TRP A 156 10.88 6.18 45.01
C TRP A 156 9.79 6.99 44.28
N PRO A 157 9.56 6.83 42.96
CA PRO A 157 8.50 7.58 42.27
C PRO A 157 7.10 7.33 42.82
N TRP A 158 6.85 6.14 43.37
CA TRP A 158 5.55 5.77 43.94
C TRP A 158 5.27 6.45 45.29
N ASN A 159 6.30 7.03 45.90
CA ASN A 159 6.20 7.74 47.18
C ASN A 159 6.04 9.26 47.01
N ILE A 160 5.90 9.77 45.78
CA ILE A 160 5.73 11.19 45.49
C ILE A 160 4.24 11.52 45.37
N LEU A 161 3.78 12.49 46.16
CA LEU A 161 2.47 13.11 45.98
C LEU A 161 2.60 14.26 44.97
N LEU A 162 1.85 14.17 43.86
CA LEU A 162 1.77 15.21 42.83
C LEU A 162 0.48 16.01 43.01
N THR A 163 0.59 17.34 42.93
CA THR A 163 -0.53 18.29 42.89
C THR A 163 -0.33 19.24 41.71
N ASP A 164 -1.42 19.64 41.04
CA ASP A 164 -1.43 20.62 39.95
C ASP A 164 -1.34 22.07 40.48
#